data_AF-A6Q3E2-F1
#
_entry.id   AF-A6Q3E2-F1
#
_cell.length_a   1.000
_cell.length_b   1.000
_cell.length_c   1.000
_cell.angle_alpha   90.00
_cell.angle_beta   90.00
_cell.angle_gamma   90.00
#
_symmetry.space_group_name_H-M   'P 1'
#
loop_
_entity.id
_entity.type
_entity.pdbx_description
1 polymer ?
#
loop_
_entity_poly.entity_id
_entity_poly.type
_entity_poly.pdbx_seq_one_letter_code
_entity_poly.pdbx_strand_id
1 'polypeptide(L)'
;MHPISFIKLPSAGVDQTLYISLVVFVSFVFLILVLILIYRYKTIQAHYKHFHYVLQQRGLDDKTIKKLFKFINKHNYTLELLLSNEQLVHKACQEYGLDEEEVKKKLGYDRKALLEEYMKRMESLRKKWNRK
;
A
#
# COMPACT_ATOMS: atom_id res chain seq x y z
N MET A 1 51.03 -1.77 -59.85
CA MET A 1 51.35 -1.47 -58.44
C MET A 1 50.05 -1.10 -57.73
N HIS A 2 49.46 -2.03 -56.98
CA HIS A 2 48.34 -1.74 -56.08
C HIS A 2 48.88 -1.67 -54.65
N PRO A 3 48.46 -0.67 -53.86
CA PRO A 3 48.49 -0.91 -52.43
C PRO A 3 47.21 -0.45 -51.71
N ILE A 4 46.82 -1.32 -50.78
CA ILE A 4 46.10 -1.13 -49.51
C ILE A 4 44.59 -0.88 -49.59
N SER A 5 43.84 -1.99 -49.61
CA SER A 5 42.54 -2.09 -48.97
C SER A 5 42.67 -1.83 -47.47
N PHE A 6 42.08 -0.74 -46.97
CA PHE A 6 41.86 -0.52 -45.55
C PHE A 6 41.02 -1.67 -44.99
N ILE A 7 41.59 -2.44 -44.07
CA ILE A 7 40.88 -3.44 -43.27
C ILE A 7 39.92 -2.67 -42.36
N LYS A 8 38.62 -2.74 -42.66
CA LYS A 8 37.56 -2.38 -41.70
C LYS A 8 37.63 -3.39 -40.55
N LEU A 9 38.08 -2.96 -39.37
CA LEU A 9 37.92 -3.76 -38.16
C LEU A 9 36.43 -3.92 -37.84
N PRO A 10 35.97 -5.13 -37.44
CA PRO A 10 34.58 -5.36 -37.11
C PRO A 10 34.23 -4.67 -35.77
N SER A 11 33.15 -3.89 -35.77
CA SER A 11 32.55 -3.21 -34.61
C SER A 11 31.91 -4.16 -33.58
N ALA A 12 32.28 -5.45 -33.56
CA ALA A 12 31.57 -6.50 -32.85
C ALA A 12 31.60 -6.38 -31.31
N GLY A 13 32.61 -5.71 -30.74
CA GLY A 13 32.76 -5.55 -29.30
C GLY A 13 31.93 -4.41 -28.68
N VAL A 14 31.62 -3.37 -29.46
CA VAL A 14 30.85 -2.21 -28.98
C VAL A 14 29.37 -2.57 -28.86
N ASP A 15 28.85 -3.31 -29.84
CA ASP A 15 27.44 -3.72 -29.88
C ASP A 15 27.08 -4.71 -28.76
N GLN A 16 27.98 -5.64 -28.44
CA GLN A 16 27.80 -6.57 -27.31
C GLN A 16 27.87 -5.85 -25.96
N THR A 17 28.78 -4.90 -25.79
CA THR A 17 28.92 -4.14 -24.53
C THR A 17 27.69 -3.25 -24.29
N LEU A 18 27.15 -2.63 -25.34
CA LEU A 18 25.90 -1.87 -25.30
C LEU A 18 24.69 -2.77 -24.98
N TYR A 19 24.64 -3.97 -25.55
CA TYR A 19 23.58 -4.93 -25.24
C TYR A 19 23.63 -5.40 -23.78
N ILE A 20 24.81 -5.75 -23.28
CA ILE A 20 25.00 -6.18 -21.89
C ILE A 20 24.63 -5.04 -20.93
N SER A 21 25.05 -3.80 -21.19
CA SER A 21 24.71 -2.66 -20.33
C SER A 21 23.21 -2.38 -20.34
N LEU A 22 22.53 -2.51 -21.48
CA LEU A 22 21.08 -2.40 -21.59
C LEU A 22 20.36 -3.49 -20.78
N VAL A 23 20.80 -4.74 -20.88
CA VAL A 23 20.22 -5.87 -20.12
C VAL A 23 20.39 -5.66 -18.61
N VAL A 24 21.56 -5.19 -18.15
CA VAL A 24 21.79 -4.85 -16.74
C VAL A 24 20.87 -3.71 -16.29
N PHE A 25 20.72 -2.68 -17.11
CA PHE A 25 19.84 -1.55 -16.81
C PHE A 25 18.37 -1.97 -16.69
N VAL A 26 17.86 -2.73 -17.66
CA VAL A 26 16.47 -3.25 -17.64
C VAL A 26 16.25 -4.14 -16.42
N SER A 27 17.21 -5.00 -16.09
CA SER A 27 17.14 -5.87 -14.91
C SER A 27 17.09 -5.06 -13.61
N PHE A 28 17.86 -3.97 -13.52
CA PHE A 28 17.88 -3.09 -12.36
C PHE A 28 16.56 -2.32 -12.21
N VAL A 29 16.01 -1.79 -13.31
CA VAL A 29 14.69 -1.13 -13.32
C VAL A 29 13.60 -2.10 -12.87
N PHE A 30 13.62 -3.34 -13.39
CA PHE A 30 12.67 -4.38 -12.98
C PHE A 30 12.78 -4.68 -11.49
N LEU A 31 14.00 -4.82 -10.96
CA LEU A 31 14.23 -5.06 -9.54
C LEU A 31 13.70 -3.91 -8.67
N ILE A 32 13.92 -2.65 -9.06
CA ILE A 32 13.36 -1.49 -8.37
C ILE A 32 11.83 -1.54 -8.36
N LEU A 33 11.19 -1.84 -9.49
CA LEU A 33 9.74 -1.94 -9.58
C LEU A 33 9.19 -3.04 -8.65
N VAL A 34 9.85 -4.20 -8.61
CA VAL A 34 9.48 -5.30 -7.70
C VAL A 34 9.60 -4.86 -6.23
N LEU A 35 10.69 -4.18 -5.86
CA LEU A 35 10.87 -3.66 -4.51
C LEU A 35 9.78 -2.65 -4.12
N ILE A 36 9.42 -1.74 -5.03
CA ILE A 36 8.33 -0.77 -4.82
C ILE A 36 7.00 -1.49 -4.59
N LEU A 37 6.69 -2.52 -5.39
CA LEU A 37 5.46 -3.31 -5.26
C LEU A 37 5.42 -4.05 -3.91
N ILE A 38 6.52 -4.70 -3.52
CA ILE A 38 6.64 -5.39 -2.23
C ILE A 38 6.46 -4.42 -1.07
N TYR A 39 7.11 -3.25 -1.14
CA TYR A 39 6.98 -2.22 -0.12
C TYR A 39 5.54 -1.75 0.03
N ARG A 40 4.88 -1.40 -1.09
CA ARG A 40 3.46 -1.00 -1.08
C ARG A 40 2.57 -2.10 -0.52
N TYR A 41 2.78 -3.36 -0.91
CA TYR A 41 2.02 -4.49 -0.39
C TYR A 41 2.16 -4.63 1.13
N LYS A 42 3.38 -4.60 1.66
CA LYS A 42 3.62 -4.70 3.11
C LYS A 42 2.98 -3.54 3.87
N THR A 43 3.04 -2.33 3.34
CA THR A 43 2.43 -1.14 3.95
C THR A 43 0.91 -1.27 4.01
N ILE A 44 0.25 -1.64 2.91
CA ILE A 44 -1.21 -1.86 2.88
C ILE A 44 -1.60 -2.98 3.84
N GLN A 45 -0.84 -4.08 3.89
CA GLN A 45 -1.10 -5.18 4.79
C GLN A 45 -0.98 -4.78 6.27
N ALA A 46 0.00 -3.93 6.62
CA ALA A 46 0.14 -3.40 7.97
C ALA A 46 -1.05 -2.51 8.34
N HIS A 47 -1.44 -1.58 7.46
CA HIS A 47 -2.63 -0.74 7.67
C HIS A 47 -3.89 -1.57 7.85
N TYR A 48 -4.09 -2.61 7.03
CA TYR A 48 -5.24 -3.51 7.17
C TYR A 48 -5.24 -4.22 8.52
N LYS A 49 -4.09 -4.77 8.95
CA LYS A 49 -3.99 -5.46 10.26
C LYS A 49 -4.33 -4.52 11.43
N HIS A 50 -3.91 -3.26 11.35
CA HIS A 50 -4.23 -2.27 12.39
C HIS A 50 -5.71 -1.89 12.37
N PHE A 51 -6.24 -1.60 11.19
CA PHE A 51 -7.65 -1.31 11.00
C PHE A 51 -8.54 -2.44 11.49
N HIS A 52 -8.20 -3.67 11.09
CA HIS A 52 -8.91 -4.88 11.45
C HIS A 52 -8.92 -5.11 12.95
N TYR A 53 -7.77 -5.03 13.61
CA TYR A 53 -7.67 -5.19 15.06
C TYR A 53 -8.60 -4.21 15.82
N VAL A 54 -8.56 -2.92 15.46
CA VAL A 54 -9.34 -1.89 16.17
C VAL A 54 -10.84 -2.08 15.99
N LEU A 55 -11.28 -2.40 14.76
CA LEU A 55 -12.71 -2.62 14.50
C LEU A 55 -13.22 -3.98 15.00
N GLN A 56 -12.37 -5.00 15.02
CA GLN A 56 -12.71 -6.31 15.56
C GLN A 56 -12.93 -6.25 17.08
N GLN A 57 -12.15 -5.44 17.81
CA GLN A 57 -12.39 -5.20 19.25
C GLN A 57 -13.77 -4.58 19.54
N ARG A 58 -14.40 -3.95 18.55
CA ARG A 58 -15.77 -3.43 18.64
C ARG A 58 -16.84 -4.40 18.16
N GLY A 59 -16.46 -5.63 17.80
CA GLY A 59 -17.37 -6.67 17.35
C GLY A 59 -17.86 -6.49 15.92
N LEU A 60 -17.18 -5.70 15.07
CA LEU A 60 -17.48 -5.70 13.64
C LEU A 60 -17.00 -7.01 13.00
N ASP A 61 -17.83 -7.55 12.12
CA ASP A 61 -17.53 -8.77 11.40
C ASP A 61 -16.40 -8.55 10.39
N ASP A 62 -15.56 -9.56 10.18
CA ASP A 62 -14.42 -9.51 9.26
C ASP A 62 -14.81 -9.06 7.85
N LYS A 63 -16.00 -9.48 7.39
CA LYS A 63 -16.54 -9.11 6.08
C LYS A 63 -16.83 -7.60 5.99
N THR A 64 -17.41 -7.03 7.03
CA THR A 64 -17.72 -5.61 7.15
C THR A 64 -16.44 -4.79 7.23
N ILE A 65 -15.49 -5.20 8.06
CA ILE A 65 -14.16 -4.58 8.19
C ILE A 65 -13.45 -4.58 6.83
N LYS A 66 -13.44 -5.71 6.12
CA LYS A 66 -12.79 -5.82 4.80
C LYS A 66 -13.41 -4.87 3.77
N LYS A 67 -14.74 -4.73 3.76
CA LYS A 67 -15.46 -3.80 2.88
C LYS A 67 -15.14 -2.34 3.22
N LEU A 68 -15.18 -1.97 4.50
CA LEU A 68 -14.80 -0.63 4.97
C LEU A 68 -13.34 -0.30 4.63
N PHE A 69 -12.42 -1.25 4.85
CA PHE A 69 -11.01 -1.05 4.47
C PHE A 69 -10.84 -0.89 2.97
N LYS A 70 -11.59 -1.65 2.16
CA LYS A 70 -11.57 -1.51 0.70
C LYS A 70 -12.04 -0.12 0.27
N PHE A 71 -13.08 0.42 0.89
CA PHE A 71 -13.53 1.79 0.67
C PHE A 71 -12.41 2.80 0.99
N ILE A 72 -11.83 2.73 2.19
CA ILE A 72 -10.76 3.61 2.63
C ILE A 72 -9.56 3.57 1.67
N ASN A 73 -9.10 2.36 1.33
CA ASN A 73 -7.94 2.18 0.45
C ASN A 73 -8.23 2.62 -1.00
N LYS A 74 -9.46 2.43 -1.49
CA LYS A 74 -9.87 2.89 -2.83
C LYS A 74 -9.87 4.42 -2.94
N HIS A 75 -10.32 5.11 -1.89
CA HIS A 75 -10.43 6.56 -1.86
C HIS A 75 -9.23 7.25 -1.20
N ASN A 76 -8.20 6.51 -0.82
CA ASN A 76 -7.03 7.00 -0.07
C ASN A 76 -7.40 7.76 1.20
N TYR A 77 -8.46 7.34 1.89
CA TYR A 77 -8.84 7.89 3.18
C TYR A 77 -7.99 7.29 4.30
N THR A 78 -8.05 7.90 5.48
CA THR A 78 -7.49 7.32 6.71
C THR A 78 -8.62 6.76 7.57
N LEU A 79 -8.28 5.83 8.47
CA LEU A 79 -9.25 5.36 9.48
C LEU A 79 -9.78 6.51 10.32
N GLU A 80 -8.89 7.44 10.72
CA GLU A 80 -9.27 8.66 11.41
C GLU A 80 -10.35 9.45 10.69
N LEU A 81 -10.19 9.62 9.37
CA LEU A 81 -11.17 10.34 8.57
C LEU A 81 -12.50 9.56 8.46
N LEU A 82 -12.46 8.23 8.31
CA LEU A 82 -13.67 7.41 8.31
C LEU A 82 -14.42 7.53 9.65
N LEU A 83 -13.70 7.47 10.77
CA LEU A 83 -14.30 7.51 12.10
C LEU A 83 -14.82 8.90 12.47
N SER A 84 -14.13 9.96 12.07
CA SER A 84 -14.54 11.34 12.36
C SER A 84 -15.67 11.84 11.46
N ASN A 85 -15.91 11.20 10.31
CA ASN A 85 -16.89 11.66 9.33
C ASN A 85 -18.03 10.65 9.08
N GLU A 86 -19.22 10.95 9.60
CA GLU A 86 -20.42 10.13 9.40
C GLU A 86 -20.80 9.94 7.95
N GLN A 87 -20.62 10.96 7.12
CA GLN A 87 -20.99 10.88 5.71
C GLN A 87 -20.11 9.89 4.96
N LEU A 88 -18.85 9.70 5.38
CA LEU A 88 -17.97 8.69 4.80
C LEU A 88 -18.39 7.29 5.21
N VAL A 89 -18.81 7.09 6.46
CA VAL A 89 -19.37 5.81 6.91
C VAL A 89 -20.63 5.49 6.11
N HIS A 90 -21.53 6.46 5.96
CA HIS A 90 -22.75 6.31 5.17
C HIS A 90 -22.45 5.93 3.71
N LYS A 91 -21.54 6.66 3.05
CA LYS A 91 -21.10 6.34 1.68
C LYS A 91 -20.48 4.95 1.57
N ALA A 92 -19.65 4.55 2.54
CA ALA A 92 -19.05 3.23 2.57
C ALA A 92 -20.12 2.13 2.75
N CYS A 93 -21.13 2.37 3.59
CA CYS A 93 -22.23 1.44 3.79
C CYS A 93 -23.10 1.30 2.53
N GLN A 94 -23.41 2.42 1.87
CA GLN A 94 -24.17 2.42 0.61
C GLN A 94 -23.42 1.70 -0.52
N GLU A 95 -22.14 1.99 -0.73
CA GLU A 95 -21.36 1.40 -1.83
C GLU A 95 -21.22 -0.12 -1.68
N TYR A 96 -21.17 -0.62 -0.45
CA TYR A 96 -20.93 -2.03 -0.16
C TYR A 96 -22.14 -2.79 0.37
N GLY A 97 -23.32 -2.17 0.41
CA GLY A 97 -24.56 -2.76 0.95
C GLY A 97 -24.36 -3.29 2.37
N LEU A 98 -23.82 -2.46 3.27
CA LEU A 98 -23.67 -2.77 4.69
C LEU A 98 -24.87 -2.21 5.46
N ASP A 99 -25.24 -2.88 6.55
CA ASP A 99 -26.20 -2.32 7.50
C ASP A 99 -25.56 -1.14 8.22
N GLU A 100 -26.03 0.05 7.88
CA GLU A 100 -25.50 1.30 8.41
C GLU A 100 -25.77 1.45 9.90
N GLU A 101 -26.93 1.00 10.39
CA GLU A 101 -27.24 1.10 11.81
C GLU A 101 -26.36 0.17 12.62
N GLU A 102 -26.14 -1.06 12.14
CA GLU A 102 -25.23 -2.00 12.78
C GLU A 102 -23.80 -1.47 12.82
N VAL A 103 -23.31 -0.93 11.70
CA VAL A 103 -21.97 -0.34 11.59
C VAL A 103 -21.84 0.86 12.53
N LYS A 104 -22.81 1.78 12.54
CA LYS A 104 -22.80 2.95 13.43
C LYS A 104 -22.84 2.54 14.91
N LYS A 105 -23.68 1.58 15.26
CA LYS A 105 -23.82 1.07 16.63
C LYS A 105 -22.52 0.44 17.12
N LYS A 106 -21.88 -0.40 16.30
CA LYS A 106 -20.62 -1.07 16.66
C LYS A 106 -19.43 -0.11 16.67
N LEU A 107 -19.34 0.82 15.72
CA LEU A 107 -18.32 1.88 15.74
C LEU A 107 -18.49 2.80 16.96
N GLY A 108 -19.70 2.87 17.51
CA GLY A 108 -20.03 3.59 18.74
C GLY A 108 -20.16 5.09 18.53
N TYR A 109 -20.92 5.74 19.41
CA TYR A 109 -20.95 7.19 19.54
C TYR A 109 -19.61 7.75 20.05
N ASP A 110 -18.78 6.92 20.68
CA ASP A 110 -17.48 7.29 21.26
C ASP A 110 -16.31 7.07 20.28
N ARG A 111 -16.41 7.69 19.10
CA ARG A 111 -15.37 7.66 18.07
C ARG A 111 -14.04 8.23 18.56
N LYS A 112 -14.08 9.11 19.55
CA LYS A 112 -12.89 9.74 20.13
C LYS A 112 -12.02 8.72 20.86
N ALA A 113 -12.61 7.87 21.70
CA ALA A 113 -11.88 6.80 22.36
C ALA A 113 -11.26 5.79 21.35
N LEU A 114 -11.99 5.48 20.29
CA LEU A 114 -11.51 4.56 19.24
C LEU A 114 -10.37 5.17 18.41
N LEU A 115 -10.44 6.47 18.15
CA LEU A 115 -9.36 7.23 17.55
C LEU A 115 -8.11 7.25 18.45
N GLU A 116 -8.28 7.52 19.74
CA GLU A 116 -7.17 7.53 20.70
C GLU A 116 -6.49 6.17 20.80
N GLU A 117 -7.25 5.06 20.79
CA GLU A 117 -6.70 3.71 20.80
C GLU A 117 -5.92 3.40 19.51
N TYR A 118 -6.45 3.82 18.36
CA TYR A 118 -5.74 3.73 17.09
C TYR A 118 -4.44 4.54 17.09
N MET A 119 -4.47 5.78 17.57
CA MET A 119 -3.31 6.67 17.63
C MET A 119 -2.25 6.17 18.60
N LYS A 120 -2.64 5.73 19.81
CA LYS A 120 -1.73 5.10 20.79
C LYS A 120 -1.06 3.87 20.20
N ARG A 121 -1.81 3.03 19.47
CA ARG A 121 -1.25 1.85 18.81
C ARG A 121 -0.26 2.25 17.72
N MET A 122 -0.62 3.18 16.84
CA MET A 122 0.27 3.72 15.81
C MET A 122 1.58 4.27 16.40
N GLU A 123 1.49 5.04 17.48
CA GLU A 123 2.66 5.59 18.16
C GLU A 123 3.53 4.50 18.81
N SER A 124 2.91 3.48 19.43
CA SER A 124 3.62 2.33 20.00
C SER A 124 4.40 1.54 18.94
N LEU A 125 3.83 1.39 17.74
CA LEU A 125 4.46 0.69 16.63
C LEU A 125 5.57 1.51 16.01
N ARG A 126 5.37 2.82 15.86
CA ARG A 126 6.42 3.76 15.43
C ARG A 126 7.62 3.72 16.38
N LYS A 127 7.39 3.72 17.70
CA LYS A 127 8.45 3.59 18.71
C LYS A 127 9.17 2.24 18.62
N LYS A 128 8.44 1.14 18.36
CA LYS A 128 9.05 -0.19 18.14
C LYS A 128 9.90 -0.24 16.89
N TRP A 129 9.50 0.42 15.81
CA TRP A 129 10.28 0.47 14.57
C TRP A 129 11.52 1.36 14.67
N ASN A 130 11.45 2.50 15.36
CA ASN A 130 12.60 3.40 15.53
C ASN A 130 13.65 2.92 16.55
N ARG A 131 13.37 1.83 17.29
CA ARG A 131 14.30 1.21 18.24
C ARG A 131 15.10 0.05 17.64
N LYS A 132 14.90 -0.25 16.36
CA LYS A 132 15.70 -1.20 15.57
C LYS A 132 16.60 -0.43 14.62
#